data_AF-A0A432R683-F1
#
_entry.id   AF-A0A432R683-F1
#
_cell.length_a   1.000
_cell.length_b   1.000
_cell.length_c   1.000
_cell.angle_alpha   90.00
_cell.angle_beta   90.00
_cell.angle_gamma   90.00
#
_symmetry.space_group_name_H-M   'P 1'
#
loop_
_entity.id
_entity.type
_entity.pdbx_description
1 polymer ?
#
loop_
_entity_poly.entity_id
_entity_poly.type
_entity_poly.pdbx_seq_one_letter_code
_entity_poly.pdbx_strand_id
1 'polypeptide(L)'
;MGRLNPTIDELKTFAELADKAYQDWIPESDDKNDSNNNKSTIPIGDKTFTVKKVLNDTETGTYAFLAEDEQGNKYIVFRGTEEKGDIKYLLNDKDLANDIDILMGKTPEQLKVAQDWINNLKDNGLISESDNVYAVGHSLGGYLAN
;
A
#
# COMPACT_ATOMS: atom_id res chain seq x y z
N MET A 1 18.12 -2.31 12.78
CA MET A 1 17.17 -2.24 13.91
C MET A 1 16.45 -0.90 13.81
N GLY A 2 15.20 -0.89 13.33
CA GLY A 2 14.43 0.34 13.09
C GLY A 2 13.98 1.02 14.39
N ARG A 3 13.82 2.35 14.35
CA ARG A 3 13.26 3.14 15.46
C ARG A 3 11.84 2.65 15.77
N LEU A 4 11.62 2.25 17.02
CA LEU A 4 10.34 1.68 17.48
C LEU A 4 9.21 2.72 17.68
N ASN A 5 9.48 4.03 17.50
CA ASN A 5 8.50 5.07 17.74
C ASN A 5 8.53 6.11 16.60
N PRO A 6 7.57 6.08 15.66
CA PRO A 6 7.41 7.15 14.69
C PRO A 6 7.02 8.45 15.41
N THR A 7 7.50 9.57 14.87
CA THR A 7 7.06 10.91 15.24
C THR A 7 5.62 11.15 14.81
N ILE A 8 4.97 12.17 15.39
CA ILE A 8 3.62 12.58 14.98
C ILE A 8 3.57 12.95 13.49
N ASP A 9 4.61 13.59 12.97
CA ASP A 9 4.65 13.99 11.57
C ASP A 9 4.87 12.81 10.62
N GLU A 10 5.61 11.78 11.04
CA GLU A 10 5.68 10.50 10.32
C GLU A 10 4.33 9.78 10.32
N LEU A 11 3.61 9.75 11.45
CA LEU A 11 2.27 9.17 11.52
C LEU A 11 1.27 9.90 10.63
N LYS A 12 1.30 11.24 10.57
CA LYS A 12 0.50 12.02 9.63
C LYS A 12 0.83 11.68 8.18
N THR A 13 2.12 11.60 7.86
CA THR A 13 2.59 11.21 6.53
C THR A 13 2.04 9.82 6.13
N PHE A 14 2.10 8.85 7.05
CA PHE A 14 1.59 7.50 6.79
C PHE A 14 0.07 7.49 6.60
N ALA A 15 -0.67 8.24 7.43
CA ALA A 15 -2.11 8.36 7.30
C ALA A 15 -2.52 9.01 5.96
N GLU A 16 -1.84 10.08 5.55
CA GLU A 16 -2.08 10.73 4.27
C GLU A 16 -1.71 9.81 3.09
N LEU A 17 -0.58 9.10 3.14
CA LEU A 17 -0.24 8.10 2.11
C LEU A 17 -1.32 7.02 2.01
N ALA A 18 -1.81 6.49 3.14
CA ALA A 18 -2.87 5.48 3.15
C ALA A 18 -4.17 5.99 2.51
N ASP A 19 -4.53 7.27 2.72
CA ASP A 19 -5.66 7.91 2.05
C ASP A 19 -5.44 8.00 0.52
N LYS A 20 -4.21 8.34 0.10
CA LYS A 20 -3.85 8.38 -1.33
C LYS A 20 -3.97 7.02 -2.01
N ALA A 21 -3.90 5.90 -1.29
CA ALA A 21 -4.09 4.57 -1.88
C ALA A 21 -5.48 4.34 -2.50
N TYR A 22 -6.47 5.18 -2.18
CA TYR A 22 -7.80 5.14 -2.80
C TYR A 22 -7.89 5.89 -4.14
N GLN A 23 -6.77 6.44 -4.63
CA GLN A 23 -6.70 7.17 -5.90
C GLN A 23 -5.94 6.35 -6.95
N ASP A 24 -6.32 6.55 -8.23
CA ASP A 24 -5.64 5.91 -9.36
C ASP A 24 -4.35 6.67 -9.71
N TRP A 25 -3.22 6.11 -9.29
CA TRP A 25 -1.88 6.60 -9.60
C TRP A 25 -1.31 5.93 -10.85
N ILE A 26 -0.28 6.54 -11.42
CA ILE A 26 0.52 5.94 -12.50
C ILE A 26 2.00 5.96 -12.11
N PRO A 27 2.80 4.97 -12.51
CA PRO A 27 4.25 5.04 -12.34
C PRO A 27 4.86 6.24 -13.07
N GLU A 28 5.92 6.82 -12.51
CA GLU A 28 6.72 7.87 -13.15
C GLU A 28 7.20 7.48 -14.57
N SER A 29 7.53 6.21 -14.79
CA SER A 29 7.91 5.70 -16.12
C SER A 29 6.82 5.83 -17.18
N ASP A 30 5.55 5.89 -16.73
CA ASP A 30 4.37 5.88 -17.59
C ASP A 30 3.73 7.28 -17.68
N ASP A 31 4.23 8.24 -16.90
CA ASP A 31 3.77 9.62 -16.91
C ASP A 31 4.25 10.35 -18.16
N LYS A 32 3.33 10.57 -19.10
CA LYS A 32 3.59 11.27 -20.36
C LYS A 32 3.58 12.79 -20.18
N ASN A 33 4.19 13.29 -19.10
CA ASN A 33 4.50 14.70 -18.86
C ASN A 33 3.40 15.66 -19.34
N ASP A 34 2.13 15.39 -18.98
CA ASP A 34 1.03 16.31 -19.21
C ASP A 34 0.93 17.21 -17.97
N SER A 35 1.36 18.47 -18.14
CA SER A 35 1.50 19.48 -17.10
C SER A 35 0.24 19.74 -16.24
N ASN A 36 -0.91 19.17 -16.60
CA ASN A 36 -2.19 19.42 -15.95
C ASN A 36 -2.70 18.25 -15.07
N ASN A 37 -2.01 17.10 -15.01
CA ASN A 37 -2.47 15.95 -14.21
C ASN A 37 -1.32 14.96 -13.88
N ASN A 38 -0.27 15.44 -13.22
CA ASN A 38 0.83 14.59 -12.78
C ASN A 38 0.34 13.59 -11.71
N LYS A 39 0.02 12.37 -12.15
CA LYS A 39 -0.42 11.24 -11.33
C LYS A 39 0.75 10.33 -10.94
N SER A 40 1.98 10.79 -11.11
CA SER A 40 3.17 10.07 -10.65
C SER A 40 3.80 10.71 -9.41
N THR A 41 3.28 11.86 -8.95
CA THR A 41 3.77 12.55 -7.75
C THR A 41 2.66 12.80 -6.74
N ILE A 42 2.97 12.58 -5.47
CA ILE A 42 2.04 12.72 -4.34
C ILE A 42 2.60 13.78 -3.40
N PRO A 43 1.99 14.98 -3.33
CA PRO A 43 2.37 15.99 -2.34
C PRO A 43 1.69 15.71 -1.00
N ILE A 44 2.49 15.68 0.08
CA ILE A 44 2.04 15.48 1.47
C ILE A 44 2.83 16.46 2.36
N GLY A 45 2.15 17.48 2.87
CA GLY A 45 2.80 18.61 3.56
C GLY A 45 3.89 19.24 2.68
N ASP A 46 5.10 19.35 3.22
CA ASP A 46 6.28 19.86 2.52
C ASP A 46 7.08 18.78 1.76
N LYS A 47 6.57 17.53 1.71
CA LYS A 47 7.23 16.40 1.05
C LYS A 47 6.56 16.06 -0.26
N THR A 48 7.35 15.59 -1.22
CA THR A 48 6.88 14.99 -2.46
C THR A 48 7.32 13.53 -2.53
N PHE A 49 6.40 12.66 -2.92
CA PHE A 49 6.66 11.25 -3.14
C PHE A 49 6.46 10.93 -4.62
N THR A 50 7.38 10.18 -5.20
CA THR A 50 7.29 9.73 -6.58
C THR A 50 6.83 8.29 -6.64
N VAL A 51 5.74 8.03 -7.37
CA VAL A 51 5.19 6.69 -7.59
C VAL A 51 6.09 5.94 -8.55
N LYS A 52 6.79 4.93 -8.04
CA LYS A 52 7.72 4.09 -8.80
C LYS A 52 7.02 2.88 -9.43
N LYS A 53 5.97 2.37 -8.78
CA LYS A 53 5.21 1.20 -9.28
C LYS A 53 3.79 1.23 -8.78
N VAL A 54 2.86 0.77 -9.61
CA VAL A 54 1.49 0.46 -9.22
C VAL A 54 1.27 -1.05 -9.35
N LEU A 55 0.59 -1.62 -8.37
CA LEU A 55 0.32 -3.04 -8.22
C LEU A 55 -1.18 -3.21 -8.07
N ASN A 56 -1.79 -3.96 -8.98
CA ASN A 56 -3.24 -4.15 -9.00
C ASN A 56 -3.56 -5.58 -9.38
N ASP A 57 -4.28 -6.27 -8.51
CA ASP A 57 -4.81 -7.60 -8.77
C ASP A 57 -6.34 -7.52 -8.78
N THR A 58 -6.93 -7.64 -9.96
CA THR A 58 -8.38 -7.47 -10.14
C THR A 58 -9.20 -8.66 -9.62
N GLU A 59 -8.58 -9.82 -9.44
CA GLU A 59 -9.24 -11.03 -8.92
C GLU A 59 -9.52 -10.94 -7.42
N THR A 60 -8.51 -10.50 -6.67
CA THR A 60 -8.60 -10.26 -5.23
C THR A 60 -9.07 -8.84 -4.89
N GLY A 61 -9.04 -7.92 -5.86
CA GLY A 61 -9.31 -6.50 -5.66
C GLY A 61 -8.20 -5.77 -4.90
N THR A 62 -7.03 -6.40 -4.75
CA THR A 62 -5.88 -5.85 -4.04
C THR A 62 -5.25 -4.75 -4.88
N TYR A 63 -4.94 -3.64 -4.24
CA TYR A 63 -4.25 -2.53 -4.86
C TYR A 63 -3.18 -2.00 -3.92
N ALA A 64 -2.01 -1.70 -4.47
CA ALA A 64 -0.95 -1.00 -3.80
C ALA A 64 -0.13 -0.15 -4.77
N PHE A 65 0.66 0.76 -4.23
CA PHE A 65 1.72 1.42 -4.98
C PHE A 65 3.01 1.45 -4.17
N LEU A 66 4.13 1.45 -4.88
CA LEU A 66 5.44 1.77 -4.35
C LEU A 66 5.72 3.24 -4.66
N ALA A 67 5.98 4.02 -3.62
CA ALA A 67 6.46 5.39 -3.76
C ALA A 67 7.80 5.59 -3.06
N GLU A 68 8.54 6.61 -3.48
CA GLU A 68 9.84 6.99 -2.93
C GLU A 68 9.82 8.47 -2.59
N ASP A 69 10.31 8.83 -1.39
CA ASP A 69 10.49 10.24 -1.01
C ASP A 69 11.82 10.80 -1.53
N GLU A 70 12.01 12.11 -1.41
CA GLU A 70 13.23 12.80 -1.84
C GLU A 70 14.50 12.36 -1.10
N GLN A 71 14.35 11.65 0.03
CA GLN A 71 15.45 11.10 0.82
C GLN A 71 15.77 9.65 0.46
N GLY A 72 15.03 9.05 -0.50
CA GLY A 72 15.20 7.67 -0.94
C GLY A 72 14.52 6.64 -0.04
N ASN A 73 13.67 7.06 0.90
CA ASN A 73 12.85 6.14 1.68
C ASN A 73 11.70 5.61 0.82
N LYS A 74 11.39 4.33 0.95
CA LYS A 74 10.43 3.62 0.10
C LYS A 74 9.18 3.26 0.88
N TYR A 75 8.03 3.46 0.26
CA TYR A 75 6.73 3.29 0.88
C TYR A 75 5.89 2.36 0.01
N ILE A 76 5.53 1.21 0.56
CA ILE A 76 4.59 0.28 -0.06
C ILE A 76 3.25 0.53 0.59
N VAL A 77 2.32 1.11 -0.17
CA VAL A 77 1.07 1.63 0.36
C VAL A 77 -0.08 0.78 -0.15
N PHE A 78 -0.73 0.05 0.75
CA PHE A 78 -1.86 -0.80 0.45
C PHE A 78 -3.18 -0.06 0.63
N ARG A 79 -4.07 -0.18 -0.36
CA ARG A 79 -5.44 0.31 -0.25
C ARG A 79 -6.25 -0.61 0.64
N GLY A 80 -7.13 -0.03 1.46
CA GLY A 80 -8.17 -0.78 2.14
C GLY A 80 -9.29 -1.22 1.20
N THR A 81 -10.42 -1.60 1.76
CA THR A 81 -11.60 -2.02 0.98
C THR A 81 -12.24 -0.80 0.28
N GLU A 82 -12.56 -0.91 -1.02
CA GLU A 82 -13.36 0.10 -1.73
C GLU A 82 -14.82 0.09 -1.26
N GLU A 83 -15.41 1.27 -1.01
CA GLU A 83 -16.82 1.41 -0.61
C GLU A 83 -17.84 0.98 -1.68
N LYS A 84 -17.40 0.70 -2.92
CA LYS A 84 -18.28 0.19 -3.99
C LYS A 84 -18.45 -1.33 -3.97
N GLY A 85 -17.70 -2.05 -3.13
CA GLY A 85 -17.94 -3.47 -2.85
C GLY A 85 -19.00 -3.60 -1.78
N ASP A 86 -20.07 -4.35 -2.07
CA ASP A 86 -21.10 -4.74 -1.10
C ASP A 86 -20.40 -5.19 0.21
N ILE A 87 -20.57 -4.43 1.31
CA ILE A 87 -20.01 -4.74 2.65
C ILE A 87 -20.37 -6.16 3.10
N LYS A 88 -21.36 -6.78 2.45
CA LYS A 88 -21.76 -8.19 2.57
C LYS A 88 -20.61 -9.20 2.43
N TYR A 89 -19.50 -8.86 1.77
CA TYR A 89 -18.36 -9.77 1.63
C TYR A 89 -17.32 -9.72 2.77
N LEU A 90 -17.43 -8.74 3.68
CA LEU A 90 -16.55 -8.66 4.86
C LEU A 90 -17.04 -9.54 6.02
N LEU A 91 -18.29 -9.99 5.98
CA LEU A 91 -18.95 -10.75 7.04
C LEU A 91 -19.45 -12.09 6.48
N ASN A 92 -18.53 -12.96 6.05
CA ASN A 92 -18.88 -14.36 5.83
C ASN A 92 -18.55 -15.15 7.09
N ASP A 93 -19.46 -15.04 8.05
CA ASP A 93 -19.54 -15.92 9.21
C ASP A 93 -19.87 -17.32 8.71
N LYS A 94 -18.95 -18.27 8.89
CA LYS A 94 -19.23 -19.64 9.33
C LYS A 94 -17.94 -20.45 9.52
N ASP A 95 -17.69 -20.69 10.81
CA ASP A 95 -17.09 -21.92 11.36
C ASP A 95 -15.60 -22.20 11.07
N LEU A 96 -14.72 -21.88 12.04
CA LEU A 96 -14.16 -22.87 13.00
C LEU A 96 -12.80 -22.45 13.62
N ALA A 97 -12.86 -22.11 14.91
CA ALA A 97 -11.91 -22.38 16.00
C ALA A 97 -10.39 -22.48 15.71
N ASN A 98 -9.64 -21.43 16.07
CA ASN A 98 -8.60 -21.40 17.14
C ASN A 98 -7.72 -20.14 17.01
N ASP A 99 -7.63 -19.39 18.12
CA ASP A 99 -6.71 -18.28 18.46
C ASP A 99 -6.18 -17.35 17.34
N ILE A 100 -6.62 -16.09 17.43
CA ILE A 100 -6.36 -14.91 16.58
C ILE A 100 -7.38 -14.77 15.43
N ASP A 101 -8.56 -14.26 15.78
CA ASP A 101 -9.63 -13.94 14.84
C ASP A 101 -9.26 -12.74 13.95
N ILE A 102 -8.74 -13.01 12.75
CA ILE A 102 -8.63 -12.05 11.66
C ILE A 102 -9.91 -12.20 10.80
N LEU A 103 -10.59 -11.08 10.50
CA LEU A 103 -11.74 -11.07 9.59
C LEU A 103 -11.40 -11.81 8.27
N MET A 104 -12.01 -12.98 8.06
CA MET A 104 -11.72 -13.89 6.93
C MET A 104 -12.53 -13.56 5.67
N GLY A 105 -12.39 -12.34 5.13
CA GLY A 105 -12.76 -12.08 3.74
C GLY A 105 -11.84 -12.85 2.77
N LYS A 106 -11.57 -12.33 1.57
CA LYS A 106 -10.45 -12.80 0.71
C LYS A 106 -9.05 -12.51 1.30
N THR A 107 -8.98 -12.27 2.61
CA THR A 107 -7.83 -11.80 3.35
C THR A 107 -6.61 -12.73 3.20
N PRO A 108 -6.74 -14.07 3.24
CA PRO A 108 -5.59 -14.96 3.00
C PRO A 108 -5.04 -14.87 1.57
N GLU A 109 -5.90 -14.80 0.55
CA GLU A 109 -5.48 -14.64 -0.85
C GLU A 109 -4.84 -13.27 -1.09
N GLN A 110 -5.43 -12.21 -0.55
CA GLN A 110 -4.90 -10.84 -0.63
C GLN A 110 -3.54 -10.72 0.06
N LEU A 111 -3.36 -11.40 1.21
CA LEU A 111 -2.05 -11.46 1.89
C LEU A 111 -1.01 -12.19 1.03
N LYS A 112 -1.39 -13.29 0.40
CA LYS A 112 -0.49 -14.01 -0.53
C LYS A 112 -0.09 -13.12 -1.71
N VAL A 113 -1.04 -12.42 -2.33
CA VAL A 113 -0.77 -11.46 -3.41
C VAL A 113 0.19 -10.36 -2.94
N ALA A 114 -0.03 -9.80 -1.75
CA ALA A 114 0.85 -8.79 -1.17
C ALA A 114 2.28 -9.34 -0.98
N GLN A 115 2.43 -10.55 -0.45
CA GLN A 115 3.74 -11.20 -0.29
C GLN A 115 4.44 -11.45 -1.63
N ASP A 116 3.72 -11.95 -2.63
CA ASP A 116 4.26 -12.18 -3.97
C ASP A 116 4.74 -10.87 -4.61
N TRP A 117 4.02 -9.76 -4.38
CA TRP A 117 4.47 -8.44 -4.82
C TRP A 117 5.74 -7.97 -4.13
N ILE A 118 5.88 -8.16 -2.81
CA ILE A 118 7.13 -7.81 -2.11
C ILE A 118 8.32 -8.56 -2.72
N ASN A 119 8.16 -9.85 -3.01
CA ASN A 119 9.20 -10.65 -3.65
C ASN A 119 9.49 -10.13 -5.06
N ASN A 120 8.46 -9.83 -5.86
CA ASN A 120 8.64 -9.27 -7.19
C ASN A 120 9.35 -7.90 -7.17
N LEU A 121 9.04 -7.03 -6.22
CA LEU A 121 9.73 -5.75 -6.06
C LEU A 121 11.22 -5.94 -5.74
N LYS A 122 11.57 -6.95 -4.92
CA LYS A 122 12.97 -7.30 -4.64
C LYS A 122 13.68 -7.86 -5.87
N ASP A 123 13.05 -8.80 -6.56
CA ASP A 123 13.62 -9.46 -7.74
C ASP A 123 13.88 -8.47 -8.88
N ASN A 124 13.05 -7.43 -9.01
CA ASN A 124 13.22 -6.36 -9.99
C ASN A 124 14.12 -5.21 -9.50
N GLY A 125 14.73 -5.33 -8.32
CA GLY A 125 15.63 -4.31 -7.77
C GLY A 125 14.95 -3.00 -7.37
N LEU A 126 13.62 -2.98 -7.23
CA LEU A 126 12.86 -1.81 -6.80
C LEU A 126 12.94 -1.58 -5.29
N ILE A 127 13.17 -2.64 -4.50
CA ILE A 127 13.49 -2.57 -3.07
C ILE A 127 14.62 -3.55 -2.73
N SER A 128 15.41 -3.23 -1.71
CA SER A 128 16.55 -4.03 -1.25
C SER A 128 16.64 -4.05 0.28
N GLU A 129 17.49 -4.92 0.84
CA GLU A 129 17.70 -4.99 2.30
C GLU A 129 18.38 -3.74 2.89
N SER A 130 19.07 -2.95 2.06
CA SER A 130 19.68 -1.68 2.46
C SER A 130 18.72 -0.49 2.41
N ASP A 131 17.54 -0.65 1.81
CA ASP A 131 16.56 0.43 1.71
C ASP A 131 15.80 0.59 3.02
N ASN A 132 15.44 1.83 3.34
CA ASN A 132 14.43 2.11 4.37
C ASN A 132 13.05 1.91 3.75
N VAL A 133 12.48 0.72 3.94
CA VAL A 133 11.15 0.36 3.41
C VAL A 133 10.11 0.43 4.51
N TYR A 134 9.01 1.14 4.24
CA TYR A 134 7.86 1.29 5.11
C TYR A 134 6.62 0.68 4.45
N ALA A 135 5.93 -0.20 5.16
CA ALA A 135 4.61 -0.68 4.76
C ALA A 135 3.55 0.20 5.40
N VAL A 136 2.60 0.69 4.59
CA VAL A 136 1.59 1.66 5.02
C VAL A 136 0.23 1.20 4.51
N GLY A 137 -0.80 1.37 5.33
CA GLY A 137 -2.17 1.12 4.89
C GLY A 137 -3.19 1.45 5.97
N HIS A 138 -4.45 1.57 5.54
CA HIS A 138 -5.60 1.82 6.41
C HIS A 138 -6.65 0.71 6.22
N SER A 139 -7.40 0.39 7.29
CA SER A 139 -8.39 -0.71 7.28
C SER A 139 -7.74 -2.03 6.86
N LEU A 140 -8.31 -2.76 5.89
CA LEU A 140 -7.69 -3.96 5.28
C LEU A 140 -6.26 -3.70 4.78
N GLY A 141 -5.96 -2.52 4.25
CA GLY A 141 -4.61 -2.18 3.80
C GLY A 141 -3.61 -2.13 4.96
N GLY A 142 -4.06 -1.73 6.15
CA GLY A 142 -3.24 -1.77 7.36
C GLY A 142 -2.97 -3.20 7.84
N TYR A 143 -3.92 -4.12 7.63
CA TYR A 143 -3.69 -5.55 7.85
C TYR A 143 -2.66 -6.12 6.88
N LEU A 144 -2.75 -5.79 5.59
CA LEU A 144 -1.79 -6.25 4.57
C LEU A 144 -0.38 -5.67 4.76
N ALA A 145 -0.28 -4.51 5.42
CA ALA A 145 0.98 -3.85 5.73
C ALA A 145 1.71 -4.43 6.97
N ASN A 146 1.07 -5.36 7.71
CA ASN A 146 1.65 -6.02 8.89
C ASN A 146 2.53 -7.21 8.50
#